data_AF-A0A1G6UY08-F1
#
_entry.id   AF-A0A1G6UY08-F1
#
_cell.length_a   1.000
_cell.length_b   1.000
_cell.length_c   1.000
_cell.angle_alpha   90.00
_cell.angle_beta   90.00
_cell.angle_gamma   90.00
#
_symmetry.space_group_name_H-M   'P 1'
#
loop_
_entity.id
_entity.type
_entity.pdbx_description
1 polymer ?
#
loop_
_entity_poly.entity_id
_entity_poly.type
_entity_poly.pdbx_seq_one_letter_code
_entity_poly.pdbx_strand_id
1 'polypeptide(L)'
;MLFMNMNPTQELSLFAEELYQYMSPATLNQLAIEAGGMKRKRKCHGHHFLSLCVWLNQQIATTSLTQLCSQLEASTGILLSTEGLNRRFNSASVAFFRTVFTTLLQTKIGGLSKISHSLSAYFERILILDSTTFQVPDRFASTYPGAGGCSHKAGVKIQLEYDLLSGEFSDVKIEPGKRSDQAYGATRTSLTQKNELYIRDLGYFRLQDFKSIQEKQGYYLSRLKLPTKIYRKEFETVVFKTKASQSRPVYIQIHLEDIMKQLQPGQVYELHDVYVGSKDKLPTRIVVYRCTEEQKQKRLRDRAIREKKKGITYTERTKLLQGITVYMTNIPTEWVPKEKIYDLYSLRWQIELLFKIWKSWFQIHRCKSIKQERLECHLYGQLISILLCSSTMFFYYV
;
A
#
# COMPACT_ATOMS: atom_id res chain seq x y z
N MET A 1 23.20 -2.69 -13.16
CA MET A 1 23.32 -3.29 -14.52
C MET A 1 24.07 -4.62 -14.41
N LEU A 2 23.57 -5.58 -13.61
CA LEU A 2 24.24 -6.85 -13.30
C LEU A 2 23.37 -8.10 -13.55
N PHE A 3 22.14 -7.94 -14.09
CA PHE A 3 21.23 -9.05 -14.41
C PHE A 3 21.18 -9.38 -15.91
N MET A 4 22.26 -9.16 -16.65
CA MET A 4 22.32 -9.57 -18.06
C MET A 4 23.36 -10.68 -18.22
N ASN A 5 22.87 -11.91 -18.43
CA ASN A 5 23.56 -13.19 -18.66
C ASN A 5 23.72 -14.12 -17.45
N MET A 6 22.66 -14.39 -16.68
CA MET A 6 22.57 -15.63 -15.90
C MET A 6 21.68 -16.66 -16.61
N ASN A 7 22.07 -17.93 -16.56
CA ASN A 7 21.28 -19.04 -17.11
C ASN A 7 20.01 -19.19 -16.24
N PRO A 8 18.79 -19.39 -16.81
CA PRO A 8 17.55 -19.55 -16.03
C PRO A 8 17.65 -20.54 -14.87
N THR A 9 18.46 -21.59 -15.02
CA THR A 9 18.72 -22.60 -13.97
C THR A 9 19.51 -22.07 -12.78
N GLN A 10 20.41 -21.10 -13.00
CA GLN A 10 21.20 -20.44 -11.94
C GLN A 10 20.40 -19.37 -11.18
N GLU A 11 19.50 -18.66 -11.87
CA GLU A 11 18.54 -17.77 -11.19
C GLU A 11 17.59 -18.56 -10.28
N LEU A 12 17.07 -19.69 -10.79
CA LEU A 12 16.20 -20.60 -10.03
C LEU A 12 16.87 -21.14 -8.76
N SER A 13 18.17 -21.45 -8.80
CA SER A 13 18.89 -21.97 -7.63
C SER A 13 19.09 -20.89 -6.57
N LEU A 14 19.47 -19.66 -6.95
CA LEU A 14 19.69 -18.56 -6.01
C LEU A 14 18.42 -18.17 -5.24
N PHE A 15 17.28 -18.10 -5.94
CA PHE A 15 16.03 -17.80 -5.25
C PHE A 15 15.49 -18.97 -4.43
N ALA A 16 15.71 -20.21 -4.88
CA ALA A 16 15.36 -21.38 -4.08
C ALA A 16 16.21 -21.43 -2.81
N GLU A 17 17.51 -21.13 -2.90
CA GLU A 17 18.40 -20.96 -1.75
C GLU A 17 17.90 -19.87 -0.81
N GLU A 18 17.53 -18.69 -1.32
CA GLU A 18 16.99 -17.61 -0.50
C GLU A 18 15.67 -18.04 0.18
N LEU A 19 14.74 -18.71 -0.50
CA LEU A 19 13.55 -19.25 0.15
C LEU A 19 13.91 -20.28 1.23
N TYR A 20 14.88 -21.16 0.95
CA TYR A 20 15.28 -22.23 1.86
C TYR A 20 16.02 -21.72 3.09
N GLN A 21 16.61 -20.52 3.05
CA GLN A 21 17.10 -19.83 4.25
C GLN A 21 15.96 -19.55 5.25
N TYR A 22 14.75 -19.25 4.75
CA TYR A 22 13.59 -18.98 5.61
C TYR A 22 12.75 -20.24 5.88
N MET A 23 12.60 -21.13 4.90
CA MET A 23 11.72 -22.29 4.98
C MET A 23 12.35 -23.51 4.30
N SER A 24 12.82 -24.46 5.10
CA SER A 24 13.42 -25.69 4.55
C SER A 24 12.46 -26.46 3.62
N PRO A 25 12.97 -27.24 2.66
CA PRO A 25 12.12 -28.10 1.82
C PRO A 25 11.21 -29.04 2.62
N ALA A 26 11.66 -29.51 3.79
CA ALA A 26 10.86 -30.33 4.69
C ALA A 26 9.67 -29.55 5.27
N THR A 27 9.91 -28.32 5.73
CA THR A 27 8.86 -27.41 6.22
C THR A 27 7.84 -27.09 5.13
N LEU A 28 8.28 -26.77 3.91
CA LEU A 28 7.40 -26.49 2.78
C LEU A 28 6.53 -27.71 2.41
N ASN A 29 7.11 -28.91 2.46
CA ASN A 29 6.34 -30.12 2.21
C ASN A 29 5.32 -30.40 3.31
N GLN A 30 5.68 -30.16 4.57
CA GLN A 30 4.78 -30.31 5.71
C GLN A 30 3.58 -29.36 5.61
N LEU A 31 3.82 -28.07 5.34
CA LEU A 31 2.76 -27.09 5.12
C LEU A 31 1.82 -27.48 3.97
N ALA A 32 2.37 -28.07 2.92
CA ALA A 32 1.58 -28.49 1.78
C ALA A 32 0.73 -29.75 2.05
N ILE A 33 1.17 -30.61 2.99
CA ILE A 33 0.39 -31.74 3.50
C ILE A 33 -0.74 -31.22 4.40
N GLU A 34 -0.42 -30.32 5.33
CA GLU A 34 -1.37 -29.72 6.29
C GLU A 34 -2.48 -28.93 5.59
N ALA A 35 -2.15 -28.19 4.53
CA ALA A 35 -3.13 -27.48 3.72
C ALA A 35 -4.08 -28.44 2.96
N GLY A 36 -3.82 -29.74 2.96
CA GLY A 36 -4.63 -30.78 2.33
C GLY A 36 -4.32 -31.03 0.85
N GLY A 37 -3.30 -30.35 0.30
CA GLY A 37 -2.99 -30.35 -1.14
C GLY A 37 -2.27 -31.60 -1.62
N MET A 38 -1.53 -32.29 -0.73
CA MET A 38 -0.74 -33.47 -1.08
C MET A 38 -0.86 -34.59 -0.04
N LYS A 39 -1.95 -35.35 -0.12
CA LYS A 39 -2.25 -36.48 0.78
C LYS A 39 -1.42 -37.77 0.55
N ARG A 40 -0.51 -37.82 -0.44
CA ARG A 40 0.33 -39.01 -0.74
C ARG A 40 1.73 -38.59 -1.19
N LYS A 41 2.78 -39.36 -0.83
CA LYS A 41 4.12 -39.28 -1.45
C LYS A 41 3.96 -39.44 -2.97
N ARG A 42 4.33 -38.42 -3.73
CA ARG A 42 4.25 -38.39 -5.20
C ARG A 42 5.52 -37.74 -5.74
N LYS A 43 5.82 -37.99 -7.03
CA LYS A 43 7.00 -37.43 -7.73
C LYS A 43 7.12 -35.90 -7.66
N CYS A 44 5.99 -35.18 -7.64
CA CYS A 44 5.95 -33.71 -7.47
C CYS A 44 5.47 -33.35 -6.05
N HIS A 45 6.38 -32.75 -5.28
CA HIS A 45 6.27 -32.30 -3.89
C HIS A 45 5.89 -30.81 -3.80
N GLY A 46 5.61 -30.31 -2.60
CA GLY A 46 5.11 -28.95 -2.38
C GLY A 46 6.08 -27.86 -2.80
N HIS A 47 7.35 -28.03 -2.48
CA HIS A 47 8.40 -27.13 -2.94
C HIS A 47 8.52 -27.11 -4.47
N HIS A 48 8.45 -28.26 -5.18
CA HIS A 48 8.45 -28.27 -6.66
C HIS A 48 7.28 -27.49 -7.27
N PHE A 49 6.09 -27.63 -6.68
CA PHE A 49 4.89 -26.92 -7.15
C PHE A 49 4.93 -25.43 -6.81
N LEU A 50 5.47 -25.07 -5.63
CA LEU A 50 5.78 -23.70 -5.26
C LEU A 50 6.77 -23.11 -6.27
N SER A 51 7.84 -23.84 -6.59
CA SER A 51 8.87 -23.35 -7.48
C SER A 51 8.38 -23.02 -8.88
N LEU A 52 7.44 -23.83 -9.36
CA LEU A 52 6.79 -23.61 -10.63
C LEU A 52 5.99 -22.31 -10.68
N CYS A 53 5.34 -21.93 -9.59
CA CYS A 53 4.50 -20.74 -9.54
C CYS A 53 5.25 -19.46 -9.17
N VAL A 54 6.35 -19.58 -8.41
CA VAL A 54 7.18 -18.45 -7.96
C VAL A 54 8.22 -18.06 -9.02
N TRP A 55 8.86 -19.03 -9.69
CA TRP A 55 10.03 -18.74 -10.53
C TRP A 55 9.91 -19.16 -12.00
N LEU A 56 9.32 -20.32 -12.29
CA LEU A 56 9.23 -20.81 -13.68
C LEU A 56 8.22 -20.01 -14.54
N ASN A 57 7.45 -19.13 -13.91
CA ASN A 57 6.42 -18.36 -14.58
C ASN A 57 6.70 -16.85 -14.48
N GLN A 58 7.54 -16.31 -15.36
CA GLN A 58 7.85 -14.87 -15.44
C GLN A 58 6.63 -13.99 -15.79
N GLN A 59 5.47 -14.58 -16.10
CA GLN A 59 4.24 -13.87 -16.41
C GLN A 59 3.03 -14.58 -15.77
N ILE A 60 2.27 -13.90 -14.91
CA ILE A 60 1.06 -14.48 -14.30
C ILE A 60 0.13 -15.05 -15.37
N ALA A 61 -0.21 -16.32 -15.23
CA ALA A 61 -1.29 -16.98 -15.99
C ALA A 61 -1.17 -16.96 -17.53
N THR A 62 -0.05 -16.55 -18.14
CA THR A 62 0.07 -16.52 -19.61
C THR A 62 0.62 -17.82 -20.19
N THR A 63 1.53 -18.47 -19.46
CA THR A 63 2.18 -19.74 -19.81
C THR A 63 1.16 -20.88 -19.83
N SER A 64 1.16 -21.71 -20.88
CA SER A 64 0.22 -22.84 -20.97
C SER A 64 0.56 -23.93 -19.94
N LEU A 65 -0.40 -24.80 -19.61
CA LEU A 65 -0.11 -25.94 -18.72
C LEU A 65 0.97 -26.86 -19.33
N THR A 66 0.98 -27.01 -20.65
CA THR A 66 2.00 -27.77 -21.38
C THR A 66 3.39 -27.19 -21.17
N GLN A 67 3.54 -25.87 -21.38
CA GLN A 67 4.81 -25.18 -21.15
C GLN A 67 5.28 -25.29 -19.71
N LEU A 68 4.37 -25.13 -18.73
CA LEU A 68 4.70 -25.30 -17.32
C LEU A 68 5.17 -26.73 -16.98
N CYS A 69 4.56 -27.75 -17.60
CA CYS A 69 5.01 -29.14 -17.43
C CYS A 69 6.40 -29.36 -18.04
N SER A 70 6.66 -28.83 -19.24
CA SER A 70 7.98 -28.92 -19.88
C SER A 70 9.06 -28.19 -19.08
N GLN A 71 8.75 -27.02 -18.53
CA GLN A 71 9.68 -26.28 -17.65
C GLN A 71 9.95 -27.03 -16.34
N LEU A 72 8.92 -27.66 -15.76
CA LEU A 72 9.09 -28.49 -14.56
C LEU A 72 10.01 -29.68 -14.85
N GLU A 73 9.78 -30.36 -15.96
CA GLU A 73 10.61 -31.49 -16.38
C GLU A 73 12.05 -31.06 -16.64
N ALA A 74 12.27 -29.97 -17.38
CA ALA A 74 13.61 -29.46 -17.68
C ALA A 74 14.39 -29.01 -16.43
N SER A 75 13.71 -28.45 -15.43
CA SER A 75 14.34 -27.90 -14.21
C SER A 75 14.50 -28.92 -13.08
N THR A 76 13.59 -29.89 -12.97
CA THR A 76 13.54 -30.83 -11.83
C THR A 76 13.59 -32.31 -12.21
N GLY A 77 13.52 -32.63 -13.51
CA GLY A 77 13.39 -34.00 -14.01
C GLY A 77 12.01 -34.63 -13.76
N ILE A 78 11.02 -33.87 -13.27
CA ILE A 78 9.70 -34.40 -12.90
C ILE A 78 8.74 -34.35 -14.09
N LEU A 79 8.40 -35.53 -14.59
CA LEU A 79 7.32 -35.73 -15.57
C LEU A 79 5.94 -35.62 -14.91
N LEU A 80 5.14 -34.66 -15.40
CA LEU A 80 3.76 -34.43 -14.97
C LEU A 80 2.88 -34.13 -16.19
N SER A 81 1.69 -34.73 -16.25
CA SER A 81 0.72 -34.41 -17.29
C SER A 81 0.04 -33.06 -17.03
N THR A 82 -0.46 -32.42 -18.09
CA THR A 82 -1.21 -31.16 -18.01
C THR A 82 -2.43 -31.26 -17.10
N GLU A 83 -3.18 -32.36 -17.19
CA GLU A 83 -4.31 -32.67 -16.32
C GLU A 83 -3.86 -32.91 -14.87
N GLY A 84 -2.74 -33.61 -14.68
CA GLY A 84 -2.13 -33.82 -13.37
C GLY A 84 -1.71 -32.51 -12.69
N LEU A 85 -1.18 -31.55 -13.46
CA LEU A 85 -0.86 -30.20 -12.99
C LEU A 85 -2.14 -29.39 -12.70
N ASN A 86 -3.13 -29.44 -13.59
CA ASN A 86 -4.40 -28.72 -13.41
C ASN A 86 -5.14 -29.13 -12.13
N ARG A 87 -5.16 -30.44 -11.81
CA ARG A 87 -5.76 -30.97 -10.56
C ARG A 87 -5.07 -30.47 -9.29
N ARG A 88 -3.79 -30.11 -9.38
CA ARG A 88 -3.04 -29.55 -8.25
C ARG A 88 -3.42 -28.11 -7.96
N PHE A 89 -3.96 -27.36 -8.93
CA PHE A 89 -4.59 -26.08 -8.63
C PHE A 89 -5.96 -26.33 -8.00
N ASN A 90 -6.05 -26.17 -6.69
CA ASN A 90 -7.26 -26.36 -5.89
C ASN A 90 -7.17 -25.48 -4.63
N SER A 91 -8.26 -25.42 -3.85
CA SER A 91 -8.33 -24.54 -2.67
C SER A 91 -7.28 -24.85 -1.62
N ALA A 92 -6.88 -26.12 -1.48
CA ALA A 92 -5.81 -26.54 -0.58
C ALA A 92 -4.45 -25.97 -1.00
N SER A 93 -4.15 -26.00 -2.30
CA SER A 93 -2.95 -25.35 -2.84
C SER A 93 -2.95 -23.84 -2.64
N VAL A 94 -4.10 -23.17 -2.81
CA VAL A 94 -4.20 -21.73 -2.52
C VAL A 94 -3.92 -21.46 -1.04
N ALA A 95 -4.46 -22.28 -0.14
CA ALA A 95 -4.20 -22.16 1.29
C ALA A 95 -2.71 -22.37 1.60
N PHE A 96 -2.07 -23.38 0.99
CA PHE A 96 -0.62 -23.61 1.12
C PHE A 96 0.21 -22.39 0.70
N PHE A 97 -0.04 -21.84 -0.49
CA PHE A 97 0.67 -20.65 -0.99
C PHE A 97 0.47 -19.43 -0.09
N ARG A 98 -0.77 -19.24 0.38
CA ARG A 98 -1.08 -18.17 1.32
C ARG A 98 -0.31 -18.35 2.64
N THR A 99 -0.24 -19.57 3.17
CA THR A 99 0.52 -19.84 4.41
C THR A 99 2.01 -19.60 4.20
N VAL A 100 2.61 -20.09 3.11
CA VAL A 100 4.02 -19.80 2.79
C VAL A 100 4.27 -18.30 2.71
N PHE A 101 3.41 -17.57 1.99
CA PHE A 101 3.51 -16.12 1.88
C PHE A 101 3.42 -15.42 3.24
N THR A 102 2.42 -15.77 4.06
CA THR A 102 2.23 -15.18 5.39
C THR A 102 3.40 -15.52 6.33
N THR A 103 3.90 -16.75 6.32
CA THR A 103 5.07 -17.14 7.12
C THR A 103 6.32 -16.40 6.68
N LEU A 104 6.59 -16.32 5.37
CA LEU A 104 7.73 -15.58 4.85
C LEU A 104 7.67 -14.09 5.21
N LEU A 105 6.47 -13.48 5.07
CA LEU A 105 6.23 -12.09 5.47
C LEU A 105 6.52 -11.89 6.97
N GLN A 106 6.00 -12.76 7.82
CA GLN A 106 6.22 -12.70 9.28
C GLN A 106 7.69 -12.87 9.67
N THR A 107 8.40 -13.81 9.03
CA THR A 107 9.83 -14.01 9.30
C THR A 107 10.65 -12.81 8.87
N LYS A 108 10.34 -12.20 7.73
CA LYS A 108 11.03 -10.98 7.28
C LYS A 108 10.84 -9.82 8.24
N ILE A 109 9.61 -9.56 8.72
CA ILE A 109 9.34 -8.52 9.72
C ILE A 109 10.24 -8.63 10.99
N GLY A 110 10.78 -9.81 11.29
CA GLY A 110 11.68 -10.04 12.43
C GLY A 110 13.19 -9.85 12.14
N GLY A 111 13.61 -9.64 10.88
CA GLY A 111 15.01 -9.59 10.44
C GLY A 111 15.60 -8.18 10.47
N LEU A 112 16.08 -7.72 11.62
CA LEU A 112 16.50 -6.32 11.80
C LEU A 112 17.86 -5.98 11.14
N SER A 113 17.84 -5.08 10.16
CA SER A 113 18.90 -4.10 9.93
C SER A 113 18.29 -2.73 9.69
N LYS A 114 18.33 -1.83 10.68
CA LYS A 114 17.81 -0.47 10.55
C LYS A 114 18.83 0.39 9.81
N ILE A 115 18.41 1.06 8.76
CA ILE A 115 19.22 2.11 8.13
C ILE A 115 19.15 3.35 9.02
N SER A 116 20.31 3.87 9.42
CA SER A 116 20.39 5.11 10.20
C SER A 116 19.99 6.29 9.33
N HIS A 117 18.86 6.93 9.65
CA HIS A 117 18.38 8.14 8.98
C HIS A 117 18.11 9.22 10.03
N SER A 118 18.17 10.51 9.69
CA SER A 118 17.87 11.59 10.65
C SER A 118 16.48 11.49 11.30
N LEU A 119 15.55 10.77 10.64
CA LEU A 119 14.19 10.51 11.12
C LEU A 119 14.11 9.34 12.11
N SER A 120 15.08 8.43 12.12
CA SER A 120 15.13 7.32 13.10
C SER A 120 15.45 7.81 14.52
N ALA A 121 15.86 9.08 14.67
CA ALA A 121 15.97 9.74 15.97
C ALA A 121 14.60 10.01 16.62
N TYR A 122 13.53 10.08 15.82
CA TYR A 122 12.20 10.48 16.27
C TYR A 122 11.14 9.38 16.12
N PHE A 123 11.27 8.53 15.10
CA PHE A 123 10.28 7.50 14.79
C PHE A 123 10.91 6.11 14.83
N GLU A 124 10.24 5.18 15.50
CA GLU A 124 10.66 3.78 15.54
C GLU A 124 10.47 3.10 14.18
N ARG A 125 9.38 3.45 13.48
CA ARG A 125 9.00 3.01 12.13
C ARG A 125 8.30 4.12 11.36
N ILE A 126 8.41 4.09 10.03
CA ILE A 126 7.68 4.99 9.13
C ILE A 126 6.84 4.14 8.18
N LEU A 127 5.55 4.02 8.47
CA LEU A 127 4.62 3.13 7.79
C LEU A 127 3.84 3.88 6.71
N ILE A 128 4.06 3.49 5.46
CA ILE A 128 3.34 3.99 4.29
C ILE A 128 2.28 2.95 3.90
N LEU A 129 1.04 3.37 3.69
CA LEU A 129 -0.02 2.50 3.17
C LEU A 129 -0.57 3.03 1.86
N ASP A 130 -0.64 2.14 0.90
CA ASP A 130 -1.24 2.38 -0.41
C ASP A 130 -1.76 1.07 -1.00
N SER A 131 -2.54 1.18 -2.05
CA SER A 131 -3.07 0.02 -2.75
C SER A 131 -2.86 0.10 -4.25
N THR A 132 -2.81 -1.07 -4.87
CA THR A 132 -2.78 -1.20 -6.31
C THR A 132 -3.93 -2.08 -6.76
N THR A 133 -4.64 -1.64 -7.80
CA THR A 133 -5.77 -2.39 -8.36
C THR A 133 -5.51 -2.71 -9.82
N PHE A 134 -5.95 -3.89 -10.26
CA PHE A 134 -5.93 -4.31 -11.66
C PHE A 134 -7.16 -5.17 -11.97
N GLN A 135 -7.55 -5.18 -13.24
CA GLN A 135 -8.70 -5.94 -13.71
C GLN A 135 -8.33 -7.41 -13.91
N VAL A 136 -9.32 -8.28 -13.70
CA VAL A 136 -9.22 -9.72 -14.01
C VAL A 136 -10.43 -10.12 -14.85
N PRO A 137 -10.38 -11.25 -15.59
CA PRO A 137 -11.51 -11.72 -16.39
C PRO A 137 -12.83 -11.82 -15.61
N ASP A 138 -13.94 -11.48 -16.26
CA ASP A 138 -15.26 -11.36 -15.62
C ASP A 138 -15.81 -12.65 -14.99
N ARG A 139 -15.28 -13.81 -15.39
CA ARG A 139 -15.56 -15.09 -14.72
C ARG A 139 -15.22 -15.09 -13.23
N PHE A 140 -14.36 -14.18 -12.78
CA PHE A 140 -13.96 -14.02 -11.38
C PHE A 140 -14.82 -12.98 -10.63
N ALA A 141 -15.86 -12.42 -11.24
CA ALA A 141 -16.64 -11.33 -10.63
C ALA A 141 -17.35 -11.74 -9.33
N SER A 142 -17.67 -13.03 -9.15
CA SER A 142 -18.23 -13.55 -7.89
C SER A 142 -17.23 -13.47 -6.74
N THR A 143 -15.97 -13.84 -6.98
CA THR A 143 -14.90 -13.87 -5.95
C THR A 143 -14.21 -12.50 -5.81
N TYR A 144 -13.97 -11.82 -6.92
CA TYR A 144 -13.24 -10.55 -7.01
C TYR A 144 -14.08 -9.48 -7.71
N PRO A 145 -15.20 -9.03 -7.11
CA PRO A 145 -16.00 -7.94 -7.67
C PRO A 145 -15.17 -6.66 -7.80
N GLY A 146 -15.20 -6.08 -9.00
CA GLY A 146 -14.58 -4.81 -9.32
C GLY A 146 -15.41 -3.60 -8.85
N ALA A 147 -14.77 -2.44 -8.75
CA ALA A 147 -15.41 -1.20 -8.33
C ALA A 147 -16.36 -0.57 -9.40
N GLY A 148 -16.39 -1.14 -10.62
CA GLY A 148 -17.12 -0.60 -11.77
C GLY A 148 -16.37 0.52 -12.51
N GLY A 149 -16.84 0.91 -13.70
CA GLY A 149 -16.29 2.04 -14.47
C GLY A 149 -15.12 1.73 -15.42
N CYS A 150 -14.85 0.46 -15.72
CA CYS A 150 -13.88 -0.01 -16.71
C CYS A 150 -14.47 -1.22 -17.49
N SER A 151 -13.74 -1.74 -18.48
CA SER A 151 -14.20 -2.81 -19.41
C SER A 151 -14.60 -4.13 -18.75
N HIS A 152 -14.14 -4.42 -17.52
CA HIS A 152 -14.39 -5.64 -16.78
C HIS A 152 -15.03 -5.34 -15.42
N LYS A 153 -15.96 -6.21 -15.02
CA LYS A 153 -16.71 -6.23 -13.77
C LYS A 153 -15.94 -6.89 -12.63
N ALA A 154 -14.85 -7.61 -12.91
CA ALA A 154 -13.97 -8.22 -11.92
C ALA A 154 -12.64 -7.48 -11.78
N GLY A 155 -12.10 -7.43 -10.56
CA GLY A 155 -10.81 -6.80 -10.29
C GLY A 155 -10.23 -7.21 -8.94
N VAL A 156 -8.90 -7.28 -8.89
CA VAL A 156 -8.13 -7.58 -7.68
C VAL A 156 -7.49 -6.28 -7.19
N LYS A 157 -7.54 -6.07 -5.87
CA LYS A 157 -6.82 -5.01 -5.16
C LYS A 157 -5.79 -5.66 -4.24
N ILE A 158 -4.60 -5.11 -4.21
CA ILE A 158 -3.55 -5.47 -3.26
C ILE A 158 -3.27 -4.24 -2.42
N GLN A 159 -3.51 -4.37 -1.11
CA GLN A 159 -3.11 -3.42 -0.09
C GLN A 159 -1.69 -3.74 0.35
N LEU A 160 -0.86 -2.72 0.56
CA LEU A 160 0.50 -2.87 1.07
C LEU A 160 0.75 -1.81 2.14
N GLU A 161 1.14 -2.25 3.34
CA GLU A 161 1.77 -1.39 4.34
C GLU A 161 3.28 -1.66 4.34
N TYR A 162 4.06 -0.62 4.11
CA TYR A 162 5.50 -0.66 3.89
C TYR A 162 6.21 0.15 4.97
N ASP A 163 7.19 -0.43 5.66
CA ASP A 163 8.08 0.29 6.56
C ASP A 163 9.27 0.86 5.78
N LEU A 164 9.32 2.18 5.70
CA LEU A 164 10.33 2.89 4.96
C LEU A 164 11.73 2.78 5.58
N LEU A 165 11.84 2.61 6.91
CA LEU A 165 13.14 2.59 7.58
C LEU A 165 13.85 1.24 7.46
N SER A 166 13.09 0.14 7.48
CA SER A 166 13.64 -1.21 7.30
C SER A 166 13.61 -1.70 5.85
N GLY A 167 12.75 -1.11 5.01
CA GLY A 167 12.50 -1.61 3.65
C GLY A 167 11.58 -2.82 3.60
N GLU A 168 10.95 -3.17 4.72
CA GLU A 168 10.16 -4.38 4.84
C GLU A 168 8.66 -4.13 4.69
N PHE A 169 7.93 -5.20 4.35
CA PHE A 169 6.48 -5.14 4.23
C PHE A 169 5.88 -5.45 5.60
N SER A 170 5.20 -4.47 6.18
CA SER A 170 4.44 -4.62 7.45
C SER A 170 3.19 -5.47 7.25
N ASP A 171 2.51 -5.29 6.11
CA ASP A 171 1.32 -6.08 5.78
C ASP A 171 1.05 -6.08 4.28
N VAL A 172 0.51 -7.19 3.76
CA VAL A 172 0.08 -7.30 2.37
C VAL A 172 -1.25 -8.04 2.32
N LYS A 173 -2.27 -7.42 1.73
CA LYS A 173 -3.61 -8.01 1.64
C LYS A 173 -4.13 -8.02 0.22
N ILE A 174 -4.51 -9.20 -0.26
CA ILE A 174 -5.26 -9.37 -1.50
C ILE A 174 -6.76 -9.29 -1.18
N GLU A 175 -7.48 -8.44 -1.91
CA GLU A 175 -8.89 -8.17 -1.72
C GLU A 175 -9.62 -7.97 -3.07
N PRO A 176 -10.96 -8.07 -3.09
CA PRO A 176 -11.75 -7.60 -4.22
C PRO A 176 -11.51 -6.12 -4.54
N GLY A 177 -11.49 -5.79 -5.83
CA GLY A 177 -11.25 -4.43 -6.34
C GLY A 177 -12.23 -3.38 -5.82
N LYS A 178 -13.45 -3.79 -5.47
CA LYS A 178 -14.49 -2.92 -4.89
C LYS A 178 -14.23 -2.53 -3.41
N ARG A 179 -13.30 -3.20 -2.71
CA ARG A 179 -13.06 -2.95 -1.28
C ARG A 179 -12.53 -1.53 -1.06
N SER A 180 -13.02 -0.89 -0.01
CA SER A 180 -12.67 0.49 0.32
C SER A 180 -11.31 0.56 1.00
N ASP A 181 -10.46 1.47 0.53
CA ASP A 181 -9.15 1.75 1.14
C ASP A 181 -9.33 2.26 2.58
N GLN A 182 -10.35 3.10 2.84
CA GLN A 182 -10.67 3.58 4.19
C GLN A 182 -10.98 2.44 5.18
N ALA A 183 -11.66 1.39 4.73
CA ALA A 183 -12.00 0.27 5.60
C ALA A 183 -10.74 -0.54 5.99
N TYR A 184 -9.81 -0.70 5.06
CA TYR A 184 -8.53 -1.35 5.33
C TYR A 184 -7.65 -0.49 6.24
N GLY A 185 -7.58 0.83 5.99
CA GLY A 185 -6.86 1.78 6.83
C GLY A 185 -7.31 1.76 8.29
N ALA A 186 -8.62 1.65 8.53
CA ALA A 186 -9.17 1.51 9.88
C ALA A 186 -8.69 0.24 10.59
N THR A 187 -8.64 -0.91 9.88
CA THR A 187 -8.10 -2.16 10.42
C THR A 187 -6.63 -1.98 10.82
N ARG A 188 -5.80 -1.36 9.97
CA ARG A 188 -4.38 -1.11 10.29
C ARG A 188 -4.19 -0.16 11.46
N THR A 189 -5.03 0.87 11.58
CA THR A 189 -5.01 1.83 12.69
C THR A 189 -5.28 1.17 14.06
N SER A 190 -6.06 0.07 14.08
CA SER A 190 -6.26 -0.70 15.30
C SER A 190 -4.97 -1.35 15.84
N LEU A 191 -3.96 -1.53 14.98
CA LEU A 191 -2.65 -2.12 15.33
C LEU A 191 -1.58 -1.06 15.62
N THR A 192 -1.97 0.22 15.68
CA THR A 192 -1.02 1.31 15.88
C THR A 192 -0.23 1.17 17.19
N GLN A 193 1.07 1.46 17.11
CA GLN A 193 1.98 1.48 18.25
C GLN A 193 2.52 2.90 18.48
N LYS A 194 3.07 3.09 19.69
CA LYS A 194 3.69 4.33 20.13
C LYS A 194 4.91 4.66 19.27
N ASN A 195 5.21 5.95 19.07
CA ASN A 195 6.40 6.45 18.36
C ASN A 195 6.52 6.05 16.88
N GLU A 196 5.44 5.59 16.25
CA GLU A 196 5.43 5.27 14.82
C GLU A 196 4.81 6.39 14.00
N LEU A 197 5.33 6.61 12.79
CA LEU A 197 4.75 7.57 11.84
C LEU A 197 3.94 6.84 10.76
N TYR A 198 2.66 7.21 10.61
CA TYR A 198 1.78 6.71 9.56
C TYR A 198 1.58 7.74 8.46
N ILE A 199 2.10 7.47 7.26
CA ILE A 199 1.88 8.29 6.08
C ILE A 199 0.68 7.72 5.30
N ARG A 200 -0.43 8.47 5.27
CA ARG A 200 -1.70 8.02 4.67
C ARG A 200 -2.15 8.97 3.56
N ASP A 201 -2.56 8.40 2.43
CA ASP A 201 -3.07 9.16 1.30
C ASP A 201 -4.54 9.62 1.50
N LEU A 202 -5.16 10.24 0.47
CA LEU A 202 -6.57 10.69 0.57
C LEU A 202 -7.58 9.53 0.52
N GLY A 203 -7.21 8.38 -0.05
CA GLY A 203 -8.00 7.16 -0.04
C GLY A 203 -8.17 6.57 1.35
N TYR A 204 -7.20 6.77 2.25
CA TYR A 204 -7.26 6.35 3.66
C TYR A 204 -7.68 7.48 4.63
N PHE A 205 -8.10 8.64 4.13
CA PHE A 205 -8.41 9.79 5.00
C PHE A 205 -9.67 9.54 5.85
N ARG A 206 -9.49 9.40 7.17
CA ARG A 206 -10.56 9.32 8.17
C ARG A 206 -10.11 9.96 9.48
N LEU A 207 -10.80 11.00 9.95
CA LEU A 207 -10.43 11.74 11.16
C LEU A 207 -10.40 10.88 12.42
N GLN A 208 -11.31 9.92 12.53
CA GLN A 208 -11.35 8.97 13.65
C GLN A 208 -10.07 8.12 13.72
N ASP A 209 -9.52 7.71 12.57
CA ASP A 209 -8.31 6.91 12.51
C ASP A 209 -7.10 7.75 12.98
N PHE A 210 -6.98 9.01 12.51
CA PHE A 210 -5.94 9.92 12.97
C PHE A 210 -6.03 10.23 14.47
N LYS A 211 -7.26 10.38 14.99
CA LYS A 211 -7.50 10.52 16.43
C LYS A 211 -7.02 9.29 17.20
N SER A 212 -7.36 8.09 16.72
CA SER A 212 -6.93 6.83 17.33
C SER A 212 -5.40 6.67 17.32
N ILE A 213 -4.73 7.08 16.24
CA ILE A 213 -3.27 7.12 16.15
C ILE A 213 -2.68 8.03 17.24
N GLN A 214 -3.22 9.25 17.37
CA GLN A 214 -2.76 10.21 18.37
C GLN A 214 -3.01 9.74 19.82
N GLU A 215 -4.17 9.14 20.10
CA GLU A 215 -4.52 8.57 21.41
C GLU A 215 -3.54 7.45 21.83
N LYS A 216 -2.99 6.73 20.85
CA LYS A 216 -1.97 5.69 21.05
C LYS A 216 -0.53 6.21 21.03
N GLN A 217 -0.34 7.53 21.09
CA GLN A 217 0.98 8.17 21.04
C GLN A 217 1.76 7.88 19.74
N GLY A 218 1.03 7.63 18.64
CA GLY A 218 1.59 7.55 17.30
C GLY A 218 1.49 8.90 16.56
N TYR A 219 2.22 9.00 15.46
CA TYR A 219 2.27 10.18 14.60
C TYR A 219 1.65 9.90 13.25
N TYR A 220 1.03 10.89 12.62
CA TYR A 220 0.47 10.74 11.29
C TYR A 220 0.86 11.90 10.37
N LEU A 221 0.89 11.62 9.07
CA LEU A 221 1.03 12.63 8.04
C LEU A 221 0.10 12.29 6.87
N SER A 222 -0.81 13.19 6.55
CA SER A 222 -1.76 13.01 5.44
C SER A 222 -2.03 14.33 4.73
N ARG A 223 -2.57 14.25 3.51
CA ARG A 223 -3.20 15.41 2.88
C ARG A 223 -4.57 15.63 3.48
N LEU A 224 -4.94 16.88 3.70
CA LEU A 224 -6.27 17.25 4.13
C LEU A 224 -7.24 17.15 2.95
N LYS A 225 -8.36 16.43 3.15
CA LYS A 225 -9.47 16.43 2.19
C LYS A 225 -10.15 17.80 2.21
N LEU A 226 -10.02 18.60 1.15
CA LEU A 226 -10.40 20.04 1.09
C LEU A 226 -11.82 20.43 1.59
N PRO A 227 -12.87 19.60 1.46
CA PRO A 227 -14.17 19.86 2.10
C PRO A 227 -14.14 19.90 3.64
N THR A 228 -13.07 19.41 4.26
CA THR A 228 -12.94 19.32 5.72
C THR A 228 -12.71 20.71 6.30
N LYS A 229 -13.54 21.07 7.28
CA LYS A 229 -13.49 22.37 7.96
C LYS A 229 -12.35 22.40 8.98
N ILE A 230 -11.68 23.54 9.06
CA ILE A 230 -10.61 23.84 10.00
C ILE A 230 -11.12 24.93 10.94
N TYR A 231 -10.79 24.83 12.22
CA TYR A 231 -11.22 25.77 13.25
C TYR A 231 -10.04 26.23 14.09
N ARG A 232 -10.07 27.48 14.54
CA ARG A 232 -9.26 27.98 15.66
C ARG A 232 -10.13 27.95 16.92
N LYS A 233 -9.54 27.53 18.05
CA LYS A 233 -10.20 27.63 19.35
C LYS A 233 -9.83 28.96 19.99
N GLU A 234 -10.85 29.73 20.33
CA GLU A 234 -10.75 30.97 21.09
C GLU A 234 -11.61 30.87 22.35
N PHE A 235 -11.41 31.79 23.30
CA PHE A 235 -12.17 31.82 24.55
C PHE A 235 -12.99 33.11 24.60
N GLU A 236 -14.31 32.96 24.61
CA GLU A 236 -15.23 34.09 24.82
C GLU A 236 -15.66 34.16 26.28
N THR A 237 -15.64 35.36 26.85
CA THR A 237 -16.18 35.62 28.18
C THR A 237 -17.67 35.91 28.06
N VAL A 238 -18.51 35.04 28.63
CA VAL A 238 -19.95 35.26 28.72
C VAL A 238 -20.26 35.88 30.08
N VAL A 239 -20.78 37.11 30.05
CA VAL A 239 -21.24 37.82 31.25
C VAL A 239 -22.72 37.51 31.44
N PHE A 240 -23.07 36.86 32.55
CA PHE A 240 -24.45 36.64 32.93
C PHE A 240 -24.88 37.73 33.92
N LYS A 241 -26.10 38.29 33.77
CA LYS A 241 -26.61 39.31 34.71
C LYS A 241 -26.72 38.84 36.16
N THR A 242 -26.69 37.53 36.40
CA THR A 242 -26.93 36.90 37.70
C THR A 242 -25.87 35.87 38.11
N LYS A 243 -24.81 35.68 37.32
CA LYS A 243 -23.72 34.73 37.63
C LYS A 243 -22.36 35.31 37.26
N ALA A 244 -21.32 34.82 37.94
CA ALA A 244 -19.93 35.15 37.62
C ALA A 244 -19.63 34.84 36.14
N SER A 245 -18.84 35.72 35.51
CA SER A 245 -18.42 35.58 34.12
C SER A 245 -17.79 34.21 33.88
N GLN A 246 -18.27 33.51 32.85
CA GLN A 246 -17.72 32.20 32.46
C GLN A 246 -17.01 32.32 31.12
N SER A 247 -15.76 31.83 31.08
CA SER A 247 -15.02 31.67 29.83
C SER A 247 -15.44 30.36 29.16
N ARG A 248 -15.92 30.43 27.91
CA ARG A 248 -16.28 29.25 27.12
C ARG A 248 -15.43 29.16 25.86
N PRO A 249 -15.03 27.94 25.43
CA PRO A 249 -14.32 27.78 24.17
C PRO A 249 -15.29 27.95 22.99
N VAL A 250 -14.87 28.76 22.02
CA VAL A 250 -15.57 28.99 20.75
C VAL A 250 -14.65 28.57 19.60
N TYR A 251 -15.23 27.91 18.59
CA TYR A 251 -14.49 27.41 17.43
C TYR A 251 -14.80 28.26 16.21
N ILE A 252 -13.87 29.14 15.84
CA ILE A 252 -14.00 30.03 14.68
C ILE A 252 -13.46 29.30 13.46
N GLN A 253 -14.26 29.22 12.39
CA GLN A 253 -13.86 28.53 11.17
C GLN A 253 -12.78 29.32 10.44
N ILE A 254 -11.69 28.64 10.09
CA ILE A 254 -10.64 29.18 9.23
C ILE A 254 -10.98 28.83 7.77
N HIS A 255 -10.97 29.84 6.91
CA HIS A 255 -11.16 29.69 5.48
C HIS A 255 -9.82 29.60 4.74
N LEU A 256 -9.59 28.47 4.06
CA LEU A 256 -8.34 28.23 3.30
C LEU A 256 -8.18 29.22 2.14
N GLU A 257 -9.28 29.75 1.63
CA GLU A 257 -9.31 30.74 0.56
C GLU A 257 -8.60 32.04 0.97
N ASP A 258 -8.73 32.45 2.23
CA ASP A 258 -8.13 33.69 2.73
C ASP A 258 -6.62 33.52 2.93
N ILE A 259 -6.20 32.37 3.47
CA ILE A 259 -4.78 32.00 3.56
C ILE A 259 -4.16 31.94 2.16
N MET A 260 -4.85 31.32 1.22
CA MET A 260 -4.36 31.18 -0.15
C MET A 260 -4.10 32.54 -0.84
N LYS A 261 -4.92 33.56 -0.58
CA LYS A 261 -4.74 34.91 -1.13
C LYS A 261 -3.52 35.63 -0.57
N GLN A 262 -3.12 35.31 0.66
CA GLN A 262 -1.98 35.91 1.34
C GLN A 262 -0.64 35.26 0.96
N LEU A 263 -0.66 34.08 0.33
CA LEU A 263 0.54 33.32 0.00
C LEU A 263 1.03 33.54 -1.42
N GLN A 264 2.34 33.75 -1.53
CA GLN A 264 3.03 33.75 -2.81
C GLN A 264 3.21 32.32 -3.35
N PRO A 265 3.24 32.12 -4.68
CA PRO A 265 3.54 30.80 -5.27
C PRO A 265 4.84 30.20 -4.71
N GLY A 266 4.80 28.93 -4.29
CA GLY A 266 5.93 28.23 -3.66
C GLY A 266 6.04 28.45 -2.15
N GLN A 267 5.30 29.39 -1.56
CA GLN A 267 5.37 29.66 -0.13
C GLN A 267 4.66 28.58 0.69
N VAL A 268 5.22 28.30 1.87
CA VAL A 268 4.64 27.42 2.89
C VAL A 268 4.15 28.24 4.07
N TYR A 269 2.93 27.96 4.51
CA TYR A 269 2.31 28.54 5.68
C TYR A 269 1.92 27.47 6.68
N GLU A 270 2.02 27.77 7.96
CA GLU A 270 1.78 26.84 9.03
C GLU A 270 0.73 27.41 9.99
N LEU A 271 -0.19 26.53 10.39
CA LEU A 271 -1.24 26.79 11.35
C LEU A 271 -1.04 25.85 12.54
N HIS A 272 -0.72 26.43 13.69
CA HIS A 272 -0.70 25.76 14.98
C HIS A 272 -2.05 25.85 15.68
N ASP A 273 -2.29 24.93 16.64
CA ASP A 273 -3.46 24.93 17.53
C ASP A 273 -4.80 24.99 16.81
N VAL A 274 -4.88 24.33 15.65
CA VAL A 274 -6.11 24.21 14.87
C VAL A 274 -6.79 22.87 15.10
N TYR A 275 -8.10 22.89 14.89
CA TYR A 275 -9.00 21.77 15.12
C TYR A 275 -9.66 21.41 13.79
N VAL A 276 -9.51 20.16 13.36
CA VAL A 276 -10.03 19.69 12.08
C VAL A 276 -11.30 18.86 12.27
N GLY A 277 -12.30 19.13 11.44
CA GLY A 277 -13.57 18.43 11.43
C GLY A 277 -14.69 19.14 12.18
N SER A 278 -15.89 19.10 11.62
CA SER A 278 -17.08 19.76 12.22
C SER A 278 -17.46 19.15 13.55
N LYS A 279 -17.37 17.81 13.68
CA LYS A 279 -17.76 17.04 14.87
C LYS A 279 -16.55 16.69 15.74
N ASP A 280 -15.55 16.03 15.15
CA ASP A 280 -14.44 15.45 15.91
C ASP A 280 -13.49 16.49 16.51
N LYS A 281 -13.33 17.66 15.85
CA LYS A 281 -12.44 18.75 16.28
C LYS A 281 -11.07 18.20 16.70
N LEU A 282 -10.42 17.45 15.81
CA LEU A 282 -9.12 16.85 16.07
C LEU A 282 -8.05 17.95 16.16
N PRO A 283 -7.39 18.18 17.31
CA PRO A 283 -6.26 19.10 17.39
C PRO A 283 -5.13 18.58 16.51
N THR A 284 -4.65 19.41 15.60
CA THR A 284 -3.65 19.02 14.61
C THR A 284 -2.87 20.23 14.13
N ARG A 285 -1.68 19.97 13.61
CA ARG A 285 -0.86 20.92 12.87
C ARG A 285 -1.24 20.86 11.39
N ILE A 286 -1.49 22.03 10.79
CA ILE A 286 -1.79 22.17 9.37
C ILE A 286 -0.66 22.91 8.66
N VAL A 287 -0.20 22.36 7.53
CA VAL A 287 0.81 22.99 6.67
C VAL A 287 0.21 23.19 5.28
N VAL A 288 0.12 24.45 4.85
CA VAL A 288 -0.43 24.87 3.56
C VAL A 288 0.73 25.24 2.63
N TYR A 289 0.85 24.54 1.51
CA TYR A 289 1.78 24.86 0.44
C TYR A 289 1.04 25.46 -0.76
N ARG A 290 1.45 26.65 -1.18
CA ARG A 290 0.94 27.28 -2.41
C ARG A 290 1.70 26.74 -3.61
N CYS A 291 0.99 26.16 -4.58
CA CYS A 291 1.63 25.62 -5.77
C CYS A 291 2.29 26.71 -6.62
N THR A 292 3.41 26.38 -7.27
CA THR A 292 4.01 27.22 -8.29
C THR A 292 3.10 27.33 -9.51
N GLU A 293 3.30 28.33 -10.36
CA GLU A 293 2.48 28.50 -11.56
C GLU A 293 2.62 27.28 -12.50
N GLU A 294 3.82 26.74 -12.65
CA GLU A 294 4.07 25.51 -13.41
C GLU A 294 3.26 24.31 -12.89
N GLN A 295 3.30 24.09 -11.56
CA GLN A 295 2.54 23.02 -10.90
C GLN A 295 1.03 23.22 -11.09
N LYS A 296 0.56 24.46 -11.01
CA LYS A 296 -0.85 24.83 -11.23
C LYS A 296 -1.26 24.55 -12.68
N GLN A 297 -0.46 24.95 -13.67
CA GLN A 297 -0.73 24.67 -15.09
C GLN A 297 -0.75 23.16 -15.38
N LYS A 298 0.13 22.38 -14.77
CA LYS A 298 0.10 20.91 -14.85
C LYS A 298 -1.21 20.35 -14.26
N ARG A 299 -1.61 20.80 -13.07
CA ARG A 299 -2.86 20.37 -12.41
C ARG A 299 -4.10 20.73 -13.24
N LEU A 300 -4.11 21.89 -13.90
CA LEU A 300 -5.18 22.30 -14.80
C LEU A 300 -5.31 21.34 -16.00
N ARG A 301 -4.19 20.99 -16.63
CA ARG A 301 -4.16 20.01 -17.73
C ARG A 301 -4.65 18.63 -17.29
N ASP A 302 -4.12 18.11 -16.18
CA ASP A 302 -4.52 16.82 -15.63
C ASP A 302 -6.01 16.78 -15.25
N ARG A 303 -6.55 17.91 -14.77
CA ARG A 303 -7.97 18.05 -14.46
C ARG A 303 -8.82 17.98 -15.72
N ALA A 304 -8.49 18.74 -16.75
CA ALA A 304 -9.25 18.75 -18.01
C ALA A 304 -9.36 17.33 -18.60
N ILE A 305 -8.28 16.56 -18.52
CA ILE A 305 -8.26 15.14 -18.92
C ILE A 305 -9.23 14.30 -18.05
N ARG A 306 -9.24 14.51 -16.72
CA ARG A 306 -10.13 13.77 -15.82
C ARG A 306 -11.61 14.14 -15.96
N GLU A 307 -11.92 15.42 -16.13
CA GLU A 307 -13.29 15.91 -16.36
C GLU A 307 -13.86 15.29 -17.64
N LYS A 308 -13.08 15.31 -18.73
CA LYS A 308 -13.44 14.64 -19.98
C LYS A 308 -13.63 13.12 -19.81
N LYS A 309 -12.72 12.45 -19.08
CA LYS A 309 -12.78 11.00 -18.88
C LYS A 309 -13.97 10.56 -18.02
N LYS A 310 -14.35 11.36 -17.02
CA LYS A 310 -15.38 10.99 -16.04
C LYS A 310 -16.75 11.65 -16.31
N GLY A 311 -16.83 12.61 -17.22
CA GLY A 311 -18.06 13.37 -17.48
C GLY A 311 -18.50 14.21 -16.27
N ILE A 312 -17.55 14.71 -15.47
CA ILE A 312 -17.82 15.53 -14.28
C ILE A 312 -17.20 16.91 -14.42
N THR A 313 -17.85 17.92 -13.84
CA THR A 313 -17.31 19.29 -13.75
C THR A 313 -17.08 19.63 -12.28
N TYR A 314 -15.87 20.09 -11.94
CA TYR A 314 -15.58 20.52 -10.57
C TYR A 314 -16.16 21.91 -10.27
N THR A 315 -16.51 22.16 -9.01
CA THR A 315 -16.97 23.49 -8.55
C THR A 315 -15.85 24.53 -8.59
N GLU A 316 -16.19 25.81 -8.78
CA GLU A 316 -15.22 26.91 -8.79
C GLU A 316 -14.35 26.96 -7.53
N ARG A 317 -14.96 26.72 -6.37
CA ARG A 317 -14.25 26.59 -5.09
C ARG A 317 -13.18 25.48 -5.14
N THR A 318 -13.53 24.31 -5.69
CA THR A 318 -12.57 23.20 -5.83
C THR A 318 -11.45 23.57 -6.80
N LYS A 319 -11.76 24.27 -7.89
CA LYS A 319 -10.76 24.75 -8.86
C LYS A 319 -9.80 25.75 -8.22
N LEU A 320 -10.30 26.66 -7.38
CA LEU A 320 -9.50 27.63 -6.65
C LEU A 320 -8.52 26.93 -5.69
N LEU A 321 -9.05 26.03 -4.84
CA LEU A 321 -8.26 25.34 -3.82
C LEU A 321 -7.29 24.29 -4.40
N GLN A 322 -7.38 23.92 -5.67
CA GLN A 322 -6.36 23.10 -6.34
C GLN A 322 -5.01 23.80 -6.48
N GLY A 323 -4.97 25.14 -6.36
CA GLY A 323 -3.73 25.91 -6.32
C GLY A 323 -2.97 25.80 -4.99
N ILE A 324 -3.49 25.07 -4.01
CA ILE A 324 -2.79 24.77 -2.76
C ILE A 324 -2.72 23.27 -2.52
N THR A 325 -1.83 22.86 -1.63
CA THR A 325 -1.80 21.53 -1.03
C THR A 325 -1.80 21.71 0.47
N VAL A 326 -2.70 21.03 1.16
CA VAL A 326 -2.82 21.14 2.62
C VAL A 326 -2.45 19.80 3.23
N TYR A 327 -1.49 19.82 4.13
CA TYR A 327 -1.04 18.69 4.92
C TYR A 327 -1.57 18.81 6.34
N MET A 328 -1.86 17.66 6.94
CA MET A 328 -2.37 17.51 8.30
C MET A 328 -1.50 16.50 9.02
N THR A 329 -1.01 16.88 10.19
CA THR A 329 -0.09 16.07 10.99
C THR A 329 -0.20 16.40 12.48
N ASN A 330 0.24 15.49 13.34
CA ASN A 330 0.52 15.76 14.75
C ASN A 330 2.03 15.69 15.06
N ILE A 331 2.89 15.66 14.03
CA ILE A 331 4.35 15.70 14.20
C ILE A 331 4.76 17.07 14.77
N PRO A 332 5.56 17.12 15.86
CA PRO A 332 6.07 18.36 16.42
C PRO A 332 6.91 19.16 15.42
N THR A 333 6.84 20.49 15.49
CA THR A 333 7.57 21.37 14.57
C THR A 333 9.08 21.31 14.79
N GLU A 334 9.50 20.99 16.00
CA GLU A 334 10.88 20.79 16.42
C GLU A 334 11.50 19.56 15.73
N TRP A 335 10.69 18.54 15.43
CA TRP A 335 11.15 17.31 14.79
C TRP A 335 11.18 17.45 13.27
N VAL A 336 10.10 18.00 12.71
CA VAL A 336 9.97 18.21 11.27
C VAL A 336 9.41 19.62 11.02
N PRO A 337 10.23 20.58 10.57
CA PRO A 337 9.75 21.94 10.28
C PRO A 337 8.83 21.94 9.05
N LYS A 338 7.99 22.98 8.90
CA LYS A 338 6.95 23.06 7.86
C LYS A 338 7.51 22.90 6.44
N GLU A 339 8.73 23.37 6.20
CA GLU A 339 9.45 23.28 4.92
C GLU A 339 9.74 21.82 4.53
N LYS A 340 9.88 20.92 5.51
CA LYS A 340 10.23 19.50 5.32
C LYS A 340 9.02 18.57 5.27
N ILE A 341 7.82 19.06 5.56
CA ILE A 341 6.60 18.25 5.53
C ILE A 341 6.29 17.74 4.12
N TYR A 342 6.53 18.56 3.09
CA TYR A 342 6.38 18.12 1.70
C TYR A 342 7.35 16.98 1.37
N ASP A 343 8.64 17.16 1.70
CA ASP A 343 9.69 16.16 1.45
C ASP A 343 9.34 14.83 2.13
N LEU A 344 8.94 14.87 3.40
CA LEU A 344 8.51 13.70 4.16
C LEU A 344 7.28 13.01 3.55
N TYR A 345 6.25 13.78 3.16
CA TYR A 345 5.08 13.20 2.50
C TYR A 345 5.44 12.63 1.12
N SER A 346 6.42 13.20 0.42
CA SER A 346 6.86 12.74 -0.90
C SER A 346 7.45 11.33 -0.85
N LEU A 347 7.99 10.90 0.30
CA LEU A 347 8.49 9.53 0.52
C LEU A 347 7.39 8.47 0.35
N ARG A 348 6.11 8.85 0.48
CA ARG A 348 4.99 7.99 0.11
C ARG A 348 5.14 7.46 -1.33
N TRP A 349 5.75 8.21 -2.25
CA TRP A 349 5.91 7.81 -3.64
C TRP A 349 6.76 6.53 -3.82
N GLN A 350 7.54 6.13 -2.82
CA GLN A 350 8.27 4.87 -2.82
C GLN A 350 7.35 3.67 -3.02
N ILE A 351 6.17 3.66 -2.38
CA ILE A 351 5.21 2.57 -2.56
C ILE A 351 4.58 2.56 -3.95
N GLU A 352 4.38 3.73 -4.57
CA GLU A 352 3.92 3.81 -5.96
C GLU A 352 4.98 3.28 -6.92
N LEU A 353 6.25 3.56 -6.65
CA LEU A 353 7.37 3.02 -7.42
C LEU A 353 7.45 1.49 -7.28
N LEU A 354 7.31 0.96 -6.06
CA LEU A 354 7.19 -0.48 -5.83
C LEU A 354 6.06 -1.09 -6.67
N PHE A 355 4.87 -0.51 -6.64
CA PHE A 355 3.76 -1.00 -7.47
C PHE A 355 4.04 -0.91 -8.98
N LYS A 356 4.77 0.11 -9.45
CA LYS A 356 5.20 0.18 -10.86
C LYS A 356 6.18 -0.95 -11.19
N ILE A 357 7.13 -1.25 -10.31
CA ILE A 357 8.05 -2.37 -10.45
C ILE A 357 7.27 -3.69 -10.47
N TRP A 358 6.32 -3.90 -9.56
CA TRP A 358 5.48 -5.10 -9.54
C TRP A 358 4.69 -5.30 -10.83
N LYS A 359 4.18 -4.20 -11.41
CA LYS A 359 3.47 -4.27 -12.69
C LYS A 359 4.42 -4.46 -13.87
N SER A 360 5.58 -3.83 -13.87
CA SER A 360 6.51 -3.85 -15.02
C SER A 360 7.41 -5.08 -15.06
N TRP A 361 7.95 -5.50 -13.92
CA TRP A 361 8.89 -6.62 -13.83
C TRP A 361 8.17 -7.93 -13.55
N PHE A 362 7.30 -7.94 -12.54
CA PHE A 362 6.57 -9.15 -12.12
C PHE A 362 5.24 -9.35 -12.87
N GLN A 363 4.84 -8.38 -13.69
CA GLN A 363 3.63 -8.45 -14.53
C GLN A 363 2.37 -8.86 -13.74
N ILE A 364 2.27 -8.43 -12.47
CA ILE A 364 1.24 -8.89 -11.51
C ILE A 364 -0.20 -8.61 -11.99
N HIS A 365 -0.36 -7.70 -12.94
CA HIS A 365 -1.62 -7.24 -13.49
C HIS A 365 -2.10 -8.01 -14.72
N ARG A 366 -1.27 -8.89 -15.31
CA ARG A 366 -1.65 -9.67 -16.50
C ARG A 366 -2.36 -10.95 -16.07
N CYS A 367 -3.63 -11.10 -16.44
CA CYS A 367 -4.43 -12.26 -16.07
C CYS A 367 -5.17 -12.81 -17.30
N LYS A 368 -4.97 -14.09 -17.62
CA LYS A 368 -5.79 -14.81 -18.61
C LYS A 368 -7.01 -15.44 -17.94
N SER A 369 -8.02 -15.78 -18.74
CA SER A 369 -9.17 -16.56 -18.29
C SER A 369 -8.74 -18.00 -18.00
N ILE A 370 -8.40 -18.29 -16.75
CA ILE A 370 -7.96 -19.61 -16.27
C ILE A 370 -8.79 -20.05 -15.06
N LYS A 371 -8.50 -21.24 -14.52
CA LYS A 371 -9.05 -21.70 -13.24
C LYS A 371 -8.70 -20.72 -12.11
N GLN A 372 -9.64 -20.45 -11.20
CA GLN A 372 -9.47 -19.47 -10.12
C GLN A 372 -8.29 -19.82 -9.20
N GLU A 373 -8.22 -21.06 -8.77
CA GLU A 373 -7.18 -21.52 -7.84
C GLU A 373 -5.79 -21.43 -8.48
N ARG A 374 -5.72 -21.54 -9.81
CA ARG A 374 -4.49 -21.32 -10.56
C ARG A 374 -4.09 -19.85 -10.58
N LEU A 375 -5.05 -18.95 -10.78
CA LEU A 375 -4.80 -17.51 -10.68
C LEU A 375 -4.26 -17.14 -9.29
N GLU A 376 -4.91 -17.62 -8.23
CA GLU A 376 -4.54 -17.32 -6.85
C GLU A 376 -3.17 -17.89 -6.47
N CYS A 377 -2.87 -19.14 -6.84
CA CYS A 377 -1.54 -19.73 -6.63
C CYS A 377 -0.44 -18.92 -7.35
N HIS A 378 -0.67 -18.47 -8.59
CA HIS A 378 0.31 -17.64 -9.29
C HIS A 378 0.42 -16.23 -8.68
N LEU A 379 -0.68 -15.66 -8.19
CA LEU A 379 -0.66 -14.35 -7.54
C LEU A 379 0.17 -14.37 -6.25
N TYR A 380 -0.08 -15.36 -5.38
CA TYR A 380 0.77 -15.57 -4.20
C TYR A 380 2.20 -15.92 -4.59
N GLY A 381 2.39 -16.73 -5.65
CA GLY A 381 3.72 -17.04 -6.18
C GLY A 381 4.53 -15.79 -6.50
N GLN A 382 3.95 -14.85 -7.24
CA GLN A 382 4.60 -13.57 -7.54
C GLN A 382 4.85 -12.71 -6.29
N LEU A 383 3.91 -12.67 -5.35
CA LEU A 383 4.10 -11.94 -4.11
C LEU A 383 5.23 -12.53 -3.25
N ILE A 384 5.42 -13.86 -3.27
CA ILE A 384 6.57 -14.53 -2.66
C ILE A 384 7.85 -14.11 -3.38
N SER A 385 7.88 -14.10 -4.72
CA SER A 385 9.05 -13.64 -5.48
C SER A 385 9.39 -12.18 -5.14
N ILE A 386 8.39 -11.31 -5.10
CA ILE A 386 8.55 -9.91 -4.71
C ILE A 386 9.10 -9.79 -3.30
N LEU A 387 8.58 -10.56 -2.34
CA LEU A 387 9.07 -10.56 -0.97
C LEU A 387 10.54 -10.96 -0.93
N LEU A 388 10.92 -12.05 -1.60
CA LEU A 388 12.32 -12.48 -1.68
C LEU A 388 13.20 -11.40 -2.33
N CYS A 389 12.78 -10.79 -3.44
CA CYS A 389 13.54 -9.70 -4.07
C CYS A 389 13.59 -8.40 -3.25
N SER A 390 12.64 -8.14 -2.35
CA SER A 390 12.59 -6.88 -1.59
C SER A 390 13.77 -6.72 -0.63
N SER A 391 14.31 -7.82 -0.07
CA SER A 391 15.53 -7.78 0.75
C SER A 391 16.75 -7.36 -0.06
N THR A 392 16.84 -7.78 -1.33
CA THR A 392 17.99 -7.46 -2.18
C THR A 392 17.85 -6.09 -2.84
N MET A 393 16.64 -5.63 -3.18
CA MET A 393 16.44 -4.34 -3.84
C MET A 393 16.62 -3.13 -2.90
N PHE A 394 16.36 -3.24 -1.60
CA PHE A 394 16.47 -2.11 -0.67
C PHE A 394 17.91 -1.60 -0.50
N PHE A 395 18.92 -2.50 -0.56
CA PHE A 395 20.34 -2.14 -0.49
C PHE A 395 20.88 -1.38 -1.71
N TYR A 396 20.13 -1.32 -2.82
CA TYR A 396 20.58 -0.64 -4.04
C TYR A 396 20.05 0.78 -4.22
N TYR A 397 19.11 1.23 -3.38
CA TYR A 397 18.42 2.52 -3.53
C TYR A 397 18.60 3.50 -2.36
N VAL A 398 19.36 3.10 -1.34
CA VAL A 398 19.93 4.00 -0.32
C VAL A 398 21.42 4.12 -0.60
#